data_AF-A0A2P6VX46-F1
#
_entry.id   AF-A0A2P6VX46-F1
#
_cell.length_a   1.000
_cell.length_b   1.000
_cell.length_c   1.000
_cell.angle_alpha   90.00
_cell.angle_beta   90.00
_cell.angle_gamma   90.00
#
_symmetry.space_group_name_H-M   'P 1'
#
loop_
_entity.id
_entity.type
_entity.pdbx_description
1 polymer ?
#
loop_
_entity_poly.entity_id
_entity_poly.type
_entity_poly.pdbx_seq_one_letter_code
_entity_poly.pdbx_strand_id
1 'polypeptide(L)' 'MGNETEVTCSDCGKETTVPFEPTKGRPVYCKSCYEKRQRGGSGNKQQKWDRSDYAGYDPDKHAADVS' A
#
# COMPACT_ATOMS: atom_id res chain seq x y z
N MET A 1 5.87 6.79 31.09
CA MET A 1 5.13 7.97 30.60
C MET A 1 5.43 8.07 29.12
N GLY A 2 4.45 7.83 28.25
CA GLY A 2 4.67 7.91 26.80
C GLY A 2 4.98 9.34 26.40
N ASN A 3 5.99 9.52 25.55
CA ASN A 3 6.35 10.82 24.98
C ASN A 3 5.43 11.15 23.79
N GLU A 4 4.19 11.50 24.09
CA GLU A 4 3.22 11.96 23.09
C GLU A 4 3.42 13.45 22.83
N THR A 5 3.62 13.83 21.56
CA THR A 5 3.81 15.23 21.13
C THR A 5 2.63 15.65 20.25
N GLU A 6 2.05 16.81 20.53
CA GLU A 6 0.98 17.41 19.73
C GLU A 6 1.55 18.07 18.46
N VAL A 7 0.98 17.73 17.31
CA VAL A 7 1.45 18.17 16.00
C VAL A 7 0.30 18.38 15.04
N THR A 8 0.49 19.30 14.08
CA THR A 8 -0.46 19.54 13.01
C THR A 8 -0.12 18.68 11.78
N CYS A 9 -1.10 17.94 11.28
CA CYS A 9 -0.95 17.14 10.07
C CYS A 9 -0.64 18.04 8.86
N SER A 10 0.46 17.78 8.16
CA SER A 10 0.89 18.56 6.99
C SER A 10 0.02 18.36 5.75
N ASP A 11 -0.90 17.41 5.76
CA ASP A 11 -1.77 17.06 4.62
C ASP A 11 -3.19 17.63 4.78
N CYS A 12 -3.79 17.48 5.97
CA CYS A 12 -5.16 17.92 6.24
C CYS A 12 -5.29 19.03 7.29
N GLY A 13 -4.20 19.46 7.93
CA GLY A 13 -4.21 20.55 8.92
C GLY A 13 -4.83 20.19 10.28
N LYS A 14 -5.17 18.93 10.53
CA LYS A 14 -5.75 18.48 11.82
C LYS A 14 -4.67 18.30 12.89
N GLU A 15 -5.01 18.65 14.12
CA GLU A 15 -4.20 18.37 15.30
C GLU A 15 -4.23 16.87 15.63
N THR A 16 -3.07 16.30 15.94
CA THR A 16 -2.91 14.88 16.29
C THR A 16 -1.77 14.73 17.30
N THR A 17 -1.80 13.68 18.11
CA THR A 17 -0.67 13.29 18.96
C THR A 17 0.15 12.21 18.27
N VAL A 18 1.47 12.29 18.42
CA VAL A 18 2.41 11.30 17.88
C VAL A 18 3.40 10.85 18.97
N PRO A 19 3.80 9.57 19.03
CA PRO A 19 4.70 9.05 20.07
C PRO A 19 6.19 9.30 19.77
N PHE A 20 6.51 10.24 18.88
CA PHE A 20 7.87 10.53 18.42
C PHE A 20 8.08 12.04 18.28
N GLU A 21 9.32 12.48 18.41
CA GLU A 21 9.68 13.88 18.26
C GLU A 21 9.72 14.27 16.77
N PRO A 22 9.03 15.36 16.36
CA PRO A 22 9.04 15.81 14.97
C PRO A 22 10.45 16.25 14.53
N THR A 23 11.00 15.58 13.51
CA THR A 23 12.28 15.99 12.93
C THR A 23 12.11 17.17 12.00
N LYS A 24 12.94 18.22 12.17
CA LYS A 24 12.98 19.37 11.24
C LYS A 24 13.22 18.87 9.81
N GLY A 25 12.36 19.27 8.88
CA GLY A 25 12.44 18.88 7.46
C GLY A 25 11.64 17.64 7.06
N ARG A 26 10.98 16.93 7.99
CA ARG A 26 10.06 15.83 7.66
C ARG A 26 8.61 16.22 7.98
N PRO A 27 7.66 16.07 7.03
CA PRO A 27 6.25 16.35 7.29
C PRO A 27 5.65 15.29 8.23
N VAL A 28 4.79 15.72 9.14
CA VAL A 28 4.07 14.84 10.06
C VAL A 28 2.65 14.63 9.56
N TYR A 29 2.17 13.39 9.58
CA TYR A 29 0.85 13.03 9.08
C TYR A 29 0.04 12.36 10.17
N CYS A 30 -1.25 12.67 10.23
CA CYS A 30 -2.19 11.90 11.04
C CYS A 30 -2.35 10.48 10.47
N LYS A 31 -2.84 9.56 11.30
CA LYS A 31 -2.99 8.14 10.96
C LYS A 31 -3.68 7.92 9.61
N SER A 32 -4.78 8.64 9.35
CA SER A 32 -5.55 8.49 8.12
C SER A 32 -4.81 9.01 6.87
N CYS A 33 -4.12 10.15 6.94
CA CYS A 33 -3.30 10.67 5.84
C CYS A 33 -2.09 9.77 5.57
N TYR A 34 -1.48 9.22 6.61
CA TYR A 34 -0.38 8.26 6.50
C TYR A 34 -0.84 6.97 5.79
N GLU A 35 -1.95 6.38 6.23
CA GLU A 35 -2.53 5.19 5.60
C GLU A 35 -2.92 5.44 4.14
N LYS A 36 -3.55 6.58 3.83
CA LYS A 36 -3.89 6.97 2.45
C LYS A 36 -2.65 7.02 1.56
N ARG A 37 -1.56 7.61 2.05
CA ARG A 37 -0.29 7.73 1.32
C ARG A 37 0.39 6.37 1.13
N GLN A 38 0.32 5.46 2.12
CA GLN A 38 0.82 4.09 1.97
C GLN A 38 0.00 3.27 0.96
N ARG A 39 -1.32 3.41 0.96
CA ARG A 39 -2.22 2.70 0.03
C ARG A 39 -2.06 3.16 -1.42
N GLY A 40 -1.51 4.35 -1.67
CA GLY A 40 -1.15 4.83 -3.01
C GLY A 40 0.09 4.15 -3.62
N GLY A 41 0.90 3.45 -2.82
CA GLY A 41 2.12 2.74 -3.26
C GLY A 41 2.01 1.21 -3.30
N SER A 42 0.98 0.65 -2.68
CA SER A 42 0.80 -0.79 -2.53
C SER A 42 -0.61 -1.21 -2.89
N GLY A 43 -1.03 -0.84 -4.10
CA GLY A 43 -2.02 -1.64 -4.80
C GLY A 43 -1.42 -3.03 -4.95
N ASN A 44 -1.97 -3.98 -4.21
CA ASN A 44 -1.72 -5.39 -4.35
C ASN A 44 -1.93 -5.75 -5.84
N LYS A 45 -0.83 -5.75 -6.62
CA LYS A 45 -0.78 -6.20 -8.02
C LYS A 45 -0.84 -7.73 -8.10
N GLN A 46 -1.47 -8.40 -7.13
CA GLN A 46 -1.76 -9.83 -7.18
C GLN A 46 -3.00 -10.10 -8.04
N GLN A 47 -3.15 -9.41 -9.16
CA GLN A 47 -4.21 -9.68 -10.14
C GLN A 47 -3.77 -9.37 -11.58
N LYS A 48 -2.46 -9.41 -11.91
CA LYS A 48 -2.02 -9.39 -13.33
C LYS A 48 -1.14 -10.55 -13.74
N TRP A 49 -1.27 -11.66 -13.01
CA TRP A 49 -1.12 -12.99 -13.56
C TRP A 49 -2.45 -13.67 -13.25
N ASP A 50 -3.47 -13.15 -13.93
CA ASP A 50 -4.79 -13.74 -13.97
C ASP A 50 -4.61 -15.22 -14.26
N ARG A 51 -5.34 -16.03 -13.52
CA ARG A 51 -5.35 -17.50 -13.49
C ARG A 51 -5.53 -18.18 -14.86
N SER A 52 -5.52 -17.44 -15.96
CA SER A 52 -5.68 -17.88 -17.34
C SER A 52 -4.39 -18.33 -18.02
N ASP A 53 -3.20 -17.86 -17.60
CA ASP A 53 -1.93 -18.29 -18.23
C ASP A 53 -1.51 -19.72 -17.85
N TYR A 54 -2.05 -20.28 -16.77
CA TYR A 54 -1.76 -21.65 -16.29
C TYR A 54 -3.01 -22.52 -16.13
N ALA A 55 -4.16 -22.08 -16.65
CA ALA A 55 -5.38 -22.88 -16.68
C ALA A 55 -5.46 -23.85 -17.89
N GLY A 56 -4.45 -23.82 -18.78
CA GLY A 56 -4.40 -24.64 -20.00
C GLY A 56 -3.21 -25.60 -20.14
N TYR A 57 -2.31 -25.69 -19.15
CA TYR A 57 -1.19 -26.65 -19.20
C TYR A 57 -1.63 -28.00 -18.61
N ASP A 58 -2.16 -28.87 -19.48
CA ASP A 58 -2.37 -30.29 -19.22
C ASP A 58 -1.14 -31.05 -19.78
N PRO A 59 -0.25 -31.60 -18.94
CA PRO A 59 1.00 -32.21 -19.39
C PRO A 59 0.83 -33.52 -20.19
N ASP A 60 -0.39 -34.07 -20.27
CA ASP A 60 -0.70 -35.33 -20.97
C ASP A 60 -1.61 -35.14 -22.20
N LYS A 61 -2.17 -33.95 -22.44
CA LYS A 61 -3.00 -33.67 -23.62
C LYS A 61 -2.24 -32.93 -24.71
N HIS A 62 -1.79 -33.69 -25.70
CA HIS A 62 -1.49 -33.15 -27.03
C HIS A 62 -2.80 -33.04 -27.82
N ALA A 63 -3.46 -31.88 -27.78
CA ALA A 63 -4.55 -31.55 -28.72
C ALA A 63 -4.11 -30.28 -29.46
N ALA A 64 -3.38 -30.42 -30.57
CA ALA A 64 -3.92 -30.64 -31.92
C ALA A 64 -4.65 -29.38 -32.43
N ASP A 65 -3.95 -28.71 -33.34
CA ASP A 65 -4.43 -27.78 -34.36
C ASP A 65 -4.96 -26.40 -33.91
N VAL A 66 -4.13 -25.38 -34.15
CA VAL A 66 -4.64 -24.10 -34.67
C VAL A 66 -3.86 -23.82 -35.96
N SER A 67 -4.36 -24.40 -37.06
CA SER A 67 -4.08 -23.94 -38.42
C SER A 67 -5.05 -22.82 -38.79
#